data_AF-A4RUU8-F1
#
_entry.id   AF-A4RUU8-F1
#
_cell.length_a   1.000
_cell.length_b   1.000
_cell.length_c   1.000
_cell.angle_alpha   90.00
_cell.angle_beta   90.00
_cell.angle_gamma   90.00
#
_symmetry.space_group_name_H-M   'P 1'
#
loop_
_entity.id
_entity.type
_entity.pdbx_description
1 polymer ?
#
loop_
_entity_poly.entity_id
_entity_poly.type
_entity_poly.pdbx_seq_one_letter_code
_entity_poly.pdbx_strand_id
1 'polypeptide(L)'
;MDDDQAAKRAKLAARFGDENADLGFAMPATVSASAQGLSTQTTTIDLNSKSNSCGAKIAKKPIDAPVSYVCEAVDALKFHPWTPGSALETTRDDGDAFDAEFTHQVFREDESVFGYAGLALDVYVCRTSLRALLKMRYEKKISSAMNPADPVVEQMREWFDSDGLCELYEDEERFKREAGMAEPCAGGTLVAESESDGVVTKITAYELATNEEARKWHAAMEAYAVFFIDAASKIDNSDSRWTLLVATRHHADGRWETAGFTTVYRFYAYPDSERARLSQILVLPPYQRQGLGGKMLEAVRKLAIDRSMRDLTIEDPTDQLQRLRDVHDVKACLKLPEMMAKVQSAAMDAARAQTDDARRNALACTQHVFEMAAAKLKICKPQMRRIWEALLFIFAKRSNAPENSPVADAFKELIIRRLKAMYTSNSDKDIGTKRIIPIGDNDFVMTKARGSAGEAPQMENPADGEADITEVLGELFQECAQNLSFIFAQCKDA
;
A
#
# COMPACT_ATOMS: atom_id res chain seq x y z
N MET A 1 -45.52 10.51 -3.28
CA MET A 1 -44.11 10.85 -2.96
C MET A 1 -43.58 10.12 -1.72
N ASP A 2 -44.43 9.42 -0.95
CA ASP A 2 -44.06 8.75 0.32
C ASP A 2 -43.86 7.23 0.16
N ASP A 3 -44.61 6.58 -0.74
CA ASP A 3 -44.54 5.12 -0.95
C ASP A 3 -43.22 4.61 -1.54
N ASP A 4 -42.54 5.42 -2.36
CA ASP A 4 -41.32 5.00 -3.05
C ASP A 4 -40.08 5.06 -2.12
N GLN A 5 -40.11 5.97 -1.13
CA GLN A 5 -39.12 6.01 -0.05
C GLN A 5 -39.38 4.92 1.00
N ALA A 6 -40.65 4.61 1.29
CA ALA A 6 -41.02 3.48 2.15
C ALA A 6 -40.63 2.14 1.51
N ALA A 7 -40.84 1.98 0.19
CA ALA A 7 -40.43 0.79 -0.57
C ALA A 7 -38.91 0.65 -0.65
N LYS A 8 -38.16 1.74 -0.83
CA LYS A 8 -36.68 1.71 -0.76
C LYS A 8 -36.16 1.36 0.64
N ARG A 9 -36.77 1.88 1.70
CA ARG A 9 -36.45 1.51 3.09
C ARG A 9 -36.79 0.05 3.41
N ALA A 10 -37.92 -0.45 2.92
CA ALA A 10 -38.34 -1.84 3.08
C ALA A 10 -37.45 -2.82 2.30
N LYS A 11 -37.02 -2.45 1.08
CA LYS A 11 -36.02 -3.23 0.31
C LYS A 11 -34.65 -3.25 0.99
N LEU A 12 -34.25 -2.14 1.61
CA LEU A 12 -33.03 -2.07 2.41
C LEU A 12 -33.14 -2.98 3.64
N ALA A 13 -34.24 -2.91 4.39
CA ALA A 13 -34.48 -3.74 5.57
C ALA A 13 -34.55 -5.24 5.26
N ALA A 14 -35.20 -5.63 4.15
CA ALA A 14 -35.34 -7.04 3.76
C ALA A 14 -34.04 -7.68 3.21
N ARG A 15 -33.03 -6.87 2.81
CA ARG A 15 -31.71 -7.37 2.37
C ARG A 15 -30.67 -7.39 3.50
N PHE A 16 -30.84 -6.56 4.53
CA PHE A 16 -29.97 -6.51 5.71
C PHE A 16 -30.47 -7.34 6.90
N GLY A 17 -31.55 -8.12 6.70
CA GLY A 17 -32.04 -9.10 7.67
C GLY A 17 -33.02 -10.09 7.07
N ASP A 18 -32.57 -11.34 6.91
CA ASP A 18 -33.42 -12.52 7.06
C ASP A 18 -32.97 -13.24 8.34
N GLU A 19 -33.93 -13.59 9.21
CA GLU A 19 -33.74 -14.04 10.59
C GLU A 19 -33.16 -15.47 10.72
N ASN A 20 -32.58 -16.03 9.65
CA ASN A 20 -31.97 -17.37 9.67
C ASN A 20 -30.73 -17.55 8.77
N ALA A 21 -30.15 -16.48 8.21
CA ALA A 21 -28.85 -16.57 7.56
C ALA A 21 -27.76 -16.14 8.55
N ASP A 22 -26.88 -17.07 8.89
CA ASP A 22 -25.71 -16.89 9.76
C ASP A 22 -24.75 -15.84 9.16
N LEU A 23 -25.06 -14.56 9.38
CA LEU A 23 -24.15 -13.42 9.23
C LEU A 23 -23.38 -13.19 10.54
N GLY A 24 -23.07 -14.29 11.24
CA GLY A 24 -22.28 -14.26 12.44
C GLY A 24 -20.89 -13.72 12.15
N PHE A 25 -20.35 -12.95 13.08
CA PHE A 25 -18.92 -12.64 13.18
C PHE A 25 -18.10 -13.90 13.54
N ALA A 26 -18.39 -15.02 12.89
CA ALA A 26 -17.72 -16.29 13.10
C ALA A 26 -16.29 -16.18 12.57
N MET A 27 -15.34 -16.62 13.40
CA MET A 27 -13.96 -16.83 12.99
C MET A 27 -13.95 -18.02 12.02
N PRO A 28 -13.33 -17.93 10.82
CA PRO A 28 -13.03 -19.13 10.08
C PRO A 28 -12.01 -19.96 10.87
N ALA A 29 -12.22 -21.27 10.88
CA ALA A 29 -11.29 -22.23 11.48
C ALA A 29 -9.89 -22.06 10.86
N THR A 30 -8.87 -22.11 11.71
CA THR A 30 -7.45 -22.18 11.33
C THR A 30 -7.22 -23.32 10.35
N VAL A 31 -6.88 -23.00 9.10
CA VAL A 31 -6.37 -23.98 8.13
C VAL A 31 -4.86 -23.78 8.03
N SER A 32 -4.14 -24.73 8.61
CA SER A 32 -2.71 -24.93 8.39
C SER A 32 -2.49 -25.35 6.93
N ALA A 33 -1.82 -24.51 6.14
CA ALA A 33 -1.43 -24.81 4.77
C ALA A 33 -0.10 -25.60 4.78
N SER A 34 -0.20 -26.92 4.68
CA SER A 34 0.87 -27.79 4.21
C SER A 34 0.79 -27.87 2.68
N ALA A 35 1.85 -27.45 2.00
CA ALA A 35 1.99 -27.52 0.55
C ALA A 35 2.22 -28.97 0.10
N GLN A 36 1.33 -29.51 -0.73
CA GLN A 36 1.61 -30.64 -1.61
C GLN A 36 1.01 -30.36 -2.99
N GLY A 37 1.87 -30.44 -4.00
CA GLY A 37 1.58 -30.07 -5.39
C GLY A 37 0.57 -30.98 -6.07
N LEU A 38 -0.18 -30.40 -7.00
CA LEU A 38 -1.04 -31.12 -7.91
C LEU A 38 -0.48 -31.04 -9.34
N SER A 39 -0.10 -32.21 -9.86
CA SER A 39 0.19 -32.48 -11.26
C SER A 39 -1.12 -32.52 -12.07
N THR A 40 -1.18 -31.77 -13.16
CA THR A 40 -2.28 -31.85 -14.15
C THR A 40 -2.13 -33.09 -15.03
N GLN A 41 -3.08 -34.01 -14.94
CA GLN A 41 -3.26 -35.12 -15.88
C GLN A 41 -4.08 -34.66 -17.08
N THR A 42 -3.47 -34.73 -18.27
CA THR A 42 -4.14 -34.48 -19.56
C THR A 42 -4.89 -35.72 -20.02
N THR A 43 -6.18 -35.58 -20.27
CA THR A 43 -7.06 -36.64 -20.79
C THR A 43 -6.88 -36.78 -22.30
N THR A 44 -6.41 -37.93 -22.78
CA THR A 44 -6.33 -38.27 -24.21
C THR A 44 -7.62 -38.91 -24.69
N ILE A 45 -8.18 -38.38 -25.78
CA ILE A 45 -9.29 -38.97 -26.54
C ILE A 45 -8.68 -39.75 -27.71
N ASP A 46 -8.88 -41.07 -27.71
CA ASP A 46 -8.50 -41.99 -28.80
C ASP A 46 -9.55 -41.95 -29.92
N LEU A 47 -9.10 -41.69 -31.16
CA LEU A 47 -9.85 -42.01 -32.37
C LEU A 47 -8.95 -42.77 -33.34
N ASN A 48 -9.29 -44.05 -33.49
CA ASN A 48 -8.60 -45.04 -34.31
C ASN A 48 -9.21 -45.06 -35.71
N SER A 49 -8.42 -44.82 -36.76
CA SER A 49 -8.77 -45.26 -38.12
C SER A 49 -7.52 -45.69 -38.88
N LYS A 50 -7.57 -46.91 -39.44
CA LYS A 50 -6.51 -47.55 -40.23
C LYS A 50 -6.72 -47.25 -41.72
N SER A 51 -5.66 -46.88 -42.45
CA SER A 51 -5.46 -47.35 -43.83
C SER A 51 -4.02 -47.16 -44.32
N ASN A 52 -3.61 -48.09 -45.18
CA ASN A 52 -2.27 -48.48 -45.61
C ASN A 52 -1.46 -47.50 -46.49
N SER A 53 -0.13 -47.66 -46.36
CA SER A 53 0.95 -47.66 -47.39
C SER A 53 1.20 -46.45 -48.29
N CYS A 54 2.41 -45.89 -48.23
CA CYS A 54 3.51 -46.04 -49.21
C CYS A 54 4.69 -45.15 -48.79
N GLY A 55 5.92 -45.53 -49.13
CA GLY A 55 7.15 -44.96 -48.57
C GLY A 55 7.57 -43.60 -49.14
N ALA A 56 8.19 -42.80 -48.27
CA ALA A 56 9.38 -41.98 -48.56
C ALA A 56 9.94 -41.46 -47.22
N LYS A 57 11.18 -41.84 -46.88
CA LYS A 57 11.88 -41.29 -45.71
C LYS A 57 12.30 -39.85 -46.04
N ILE A 58 11.54 -38.87 -45.57
CA ILE A 58 12.02 -37.49 -45.45
C ILE A 58 12.41 -37.29 -43.99
N ALA A 59 13.71 -37.11 -43.74
CA ALA A 59 14.21 -36.69 -42.43
C ALA A 59 13.69 -35.27 -42.15
N LYS A 60 12.61 -35.15 -41.36
CA LYS A 60 12.21 -33.86 -40.80
C LYS A 60 13.29 -33.45 -39.79
N LYS A 61 14.08 -32.43 -40.12
CA LYS A 61 14.82 -31.66 -39.11
C LYS A 61 13.81 -31.20 -38.05
N PRO A 62 14.18 -31.19 -36.76
CA PRO A 62 13.35 -30.55 -35.75
C PRO A 62 13.10 -29.11 -36.20
N ILE A 63 11.84 -28.73 -36.33
CA ILE A 63 11.48 -27.33 -36.50
C ILE A 63 11.64 -26.76 -35.10
N ASP A 64 12.72 -26.00 -34.87
CA ASP A 64 12.86 -25.23 -33.63
C ASP A 64 11.60 -24.38 -33.44
N ALA A 65 11.07 -24.35 -32.21
CA ALA A 65 9.94 -23.50 -31.88
C ALA A 65 10.26 -22.05 -32.30
N PRO A 66 9.27 -21.29 -32.81
CA PRO A 66 9.51 -19.91 -33.21
C PRO A 66 10.07 -19.13 -32.02
N VAL A 67 11.24 -18.52 -32.21
CA VAL A 67 11.91 -17.71 -31.18
C VAL A 67 11.06 -16.47 -30.92
N SER A 68 10.54 -16.35 -29.70
CA SER A 68 9.86 -15.12 -29.26
C SER A 68 10.89 -14.03 -28.99
N TYR A 69 10.57 -12.81 -29.43
CA TYR A 69 11.32 -11.59 -29.11
C TYR A 69 10.53 -10.67 -28.17
N VAL A 70 9.45 -11.17 -27.60
CA VAL A 70 8.66 -10.51 -26.57
C VAL A 70 8.70 -11.37 -25.33
N CYS A 71 8.97 -10.76 -24.19
CA CYS A 71 8.90 -11.40 -22.89
C CYS A 71 8.21 -10.47 -21.88
N GLU A 72 7.60 -11.08 -20.87
CA GLU A 72 7.16 -10.37 -19.68
C GLU A 72 8.38 -9.80 -18.95
N ALA A 73 8.34 -8.52 -18.63
CA ALA A 73 9.44 -7.81 -17.99
C ALA A 73 9.72 -8.35 -16.59
N VAL A 74 8.66 -8.74 -15.85
CA VAL A 74 8.77 -9.33 -14.52
C VAL A 74 9.53 -10.66 -14.54
N ASP A 75 9.36 -11.47 -15.59
CA ASP A 75 10.08 -12.75 -15.74
C ASP A 75 11.56 -12.52 -16.13
N ALA A 76 11.82 -11.47 -16.91
CA ALA A 76 13.16 -11.12 -17.35
C ALA A 76 14.00 -10.48 -16.21
N LEU A 77 13.38 -9.69 -15.34
CA LEU A 77 14.03 -8.92 -14.28
C LEU A 77 14.16 -9.70 -12.96
N LYS A 78 15.38 -9.77 -12.41
CA LYS A 78 15.65 -10.36 -11.11
C LYS A 78 16.55 -9.47 -10.27
N PHE A 79 16.20 -9.27 -9.01
CA PHE A 79 17.01 -8.57 -8.03
C PHE A 79 17.79 -9.55 -7.16
N HIS A 80 19.08 -9.26 -6.96
CA HIS A 80 20.02 -10.08 -6.23
C HIS A 80 20.66 -9.26 -5.11
N PRO A 81 20.29 -9.45 -3.84
CA PRO A 81 20.99 -8.82 -2.73
C PRO A 81 22.48 -9.18 -2.74
N TRP A 82 23.35 -8.19 -2.58
CA TRP A 82 24.80 -8.39 -2.57
C TRP A 82 25.43 -7.77 -1.31
N THR A 83 26.32 -8.54 -0.69
CA THR A 83 27.06 -8.12 0.50
C THR A 83 28.45 -7.62 0.08
N PRO A 84 28.87 -6.40 0.49
CA PRO A 84 30.23 -5.94 0.23
C PRO A 84 31.31 -6.97 0.62
N GLY A 85 32.17 -7.32 -0.33
CA GLY A 85 33.23 -8.31 -0.16
C GLY A 85 32.84 -9.75 -0.49
N SER A 86 31.58 -10.05 -0.80
CA SER A 86 31.17 -11.37 -1.32
C SER A 86 31.31 -11.45 -2.84
N ALA A 87 31.33 -12.68 -3.37
CA ALA A 87 31.15 -12.91 -4.80
C ALA A 87 29.76 -12.44 -5.26
N LEU A 88 29.62 -12.15 -6.56
CA LEU A 88 28.30 -12.00 -7.17
C LEU A 88 27.72 -13.39 -7.40
N GLU A 89 26.50 -13.60 -6.94
CA GLU A 89 25.79 -14.84 -7.17
C GLU A 89 25.44 -14.99 -8.65
N THR A 90 25.56 -16.20 -9.18
CA THR A 90 25.37 -16.44 -10.62
C THR A 90 24.05 -17.14 -10.92
N THR A 91 23.35 -17.60 -9.89
CA THR A 91 22.09 -18.34 -9.98
C THR A 91 20.90 -17.44 -9.69
N ARG A 92 19.83 -17.57 -10.49
CA ARG A 92 18.56 -16.86 -10.28
C ARG A 92 17.68 -17.51 -9.20
N ASP A 93 18.04 -18.70 -8.74
CA ASP A 93 17.36 -19.46 -7.70
C ASP A 93 18.01 -19.31 -6.31
N ASP A 94 18.88 -18.31 -6.12
CA ASP A 94 19.43 -18.04 -4.79
C ASP A 94 18.32 -17.62 -3.83
N GLY A 95 18.44 -18.02 -2.56
CA GLY A 95 17.36 -17.99 -1.59
C GLY A 95 16.89 -16.59 -1.18
N ASP A 96 17.67 -15.55 -1.48
CA ASP A 96 17.32 -14.16 -1.17
C ASP A 96 17.01 -13.30 -2.40
N ALA A 97 17.12 -13.86 -3.61
CA ALA A 97 16.77 -13.17 -4.85
C ALA A 97 15.24 -12.98 -4.93
N PHE A 98 14.81 -11.84 -5.48
CA PHE A 98 13.40 -11.48 -5.52
C PHE A 98 13.01 -10.80 -6.83
N ASP A 99 11.70 -10.83 -7.10
CA ASP A 99 11.09 -10.31 -8.31
C ASP A 99 10.49 -8.92 -8.06
N ALA A 100 10.31 -8.14 -9.13
CA ALA A 100 9.53 -6.89 -9.08
C ALA A 100 8.04 -7.20 -8.87
N GLU A 101 7.31 -6.26 -8.27
CA GLU A 101 5.84 -6.33 -8.20
C GLU A 101 5.19 -5.54 -9.35
N PHE A 102 5.86 -4.47 -9.80
CA PHE A 102 5.43 -3.64 -10.92
C PHE A 102 6.61 -3.38 -11.86
N THR A 103 6.34 -3.37 -13.15
CA THR A 103 7.34 -3.06 -14.17
C THR A 103 6.83 -2.08 -15.24
N HIS A 104 5.52 -1.82 -15.26
CA HIS A 104 4.87 -0.91 -16.22
C HIS A 104 5.35 0.54 -16.15
N GLN A 105 5.90 0.97 -15.02
CA GLN A 105 6.45 2.31 -14.81
C GLN A 105 7.86 2.49 -15.40
N VAL A 106 8.56 1.38 -15.67
CA VAL A 106 9.93 1.36 -16.19
C VAL A 106 9.97 0.94 -17.66
N PHE A 107 9.17 -0.08 -18.02
CA PHE A 107 9.09 -0.59 -19.38
C PHE A 107 7.80 -0.13 -20.06
N ARG A 108 7.06 -1.06 -20.67
CA ARG A 108 5.79 -0.78 -21.35
C ARG A 108 4.62 -0.92 -20.39
N GLU A 109 3.51 -0.25 -20.70
CA GLU A 109 2.27 -0.30 -19.90
C GLU A 109 1.72 -1.73 -19.73
N ASP A 110 1.95 -2.59 -20.72
CA ASP A 110 1.58 -4.01 -20.70
C ASP A 110 2.63 -4.91 -20.02
N GLU A 111 3.61 -4.33 -19.34
CA GLU A 111 4.69 -5.04 -18.63
C GLU A 111 5.54 -5.94 -19.53
N SER A 112 5.58 -5.65 -20.83
CA SER A 112 6.39 -6.41 -21.79
C SER A 112 7.68 -5.70 -22.18
N VAL A 113 8.64 -6.50 -22.66
CA VAL A 113 9.86 -6.01 -23.34
C VAL A 113 9.95 -6.61 -24.73
N PHE A 114 10.14 -5.76 -25.73
CA PHE A 114 10.25 -6.13 -27.13
C PHE A 114 11.69 -6.10 -27.65
N GLY A 115 12.01 -7.06 -28.52
CA GLY A 115 13.20 -7.08 -29.37
C GLY A 115 14.33 -7.97 -28.88
N TYR A 116 14.11 -8.75 -27.82
CA TYR A 116 15.13 -9.64 -27.22
C TYR A 116 14.59 -11.05 -27.06
N ALA A 117 15.34 -12.04 -27.54
CA ALA A 117 15.08 -13.45 -27.26
C ALA A 117 15.93 -13.91 -26.08
N GLY A 118 15.30 -14.59 -25.11
CA GLY A 118 15.98 -15.06 -23.90
C GLY A 118 16.56 -13.93 -23.06
N LEU A 119 15.84 -12.81 -22.93
CA LEU A 119 16.26 -11.67 -22.14
C LEU A 119 16.34 -12.04 -20.65
N ALA A 120 17.46 -11.71 -20.03
CA ALA A 120 17.65 -11.77 -18.59
C ALA A 120 18.31 -10.47 -18.11
N LEU A 121 17.66 -9.82 -17.15
CA LEU A 121 18.15 -8.64 -16.45
C LEU A 121 18.43 -9.03 -15.01
N ASP A 122 19.69 -9.06 -14.61
CA ASP A 122 20.10 -9.33 -13.24
C ASP A 122 20.59 -8.03 -12.60
N VAL A 123 19.89 -7.57 -11.57
CA VAL A 123 20.20 -6.35 -10.83
C VAL A 123 20.78 -6.73 -9.47
N TYR A 124 22.09 -6.56 -9.31
CA TYR A 124 22.76 -6.80 -8.04
C TYR A 124 22.69 -5.57 -7.14
N VAL A 125 22.17 -5.73 -5.94
CA VAL A 125 21.80 -4.64 -5.03
C VAL A 125 22.67 -4.66 -3.80
N CYS A 126 23.47 -3.63 -3.56
CA CYS A 126 24.26 -3.56 -2.35
C CYS A 126 23.36 -3.45 -1.11
N ARG A 127 23.47 -4.41 -0.18
CA ARG A 127 22.63 -4.47 1.04
C ARG A 127 22.74 -3.24 1.93
N THR A 128 23.85 -2.51 1.89
CA THR A 128 24.05 -1.31 2.71
C THR A 128 23.53 -0.04 2.02
N SER A 129 24.00 0.26 0.81
CA SER A 129 23.65 1.53 0.13
C SER A 129 22.45 1.46 -0.81
N LEU A 130 22.01 0.26 -1.18
CA LEU A 130 21.08 -0.03 -2.26
C LEU A 130 21.55 0.36 -3.68
N ARG A 131 22.81 0.77 -3.86
CA ARG A 131 23.37 0.97 -5.21
C ARG A 131 23.30 -0.33 -6.01
N ALA A 132 23.12 -0.20 -7.32
CA ALA A 132 22.74 -1.31 -8.20
C ALA A 132 23.72 -1.52 -9.35
N LEU A 133 24.01 -2.79 -9.66
CA LEU A 133 24.73 -3.22 -10.86
C LEU A 133 23.78 -3.99 -11.78
N LEU A 134 23.65 -3.56 -13.03
CA LEU A 134 22.89 -4.25 -14.05
C LEU A 134 23.78 -5.19 -14.86
N LYS A 135 23.36 -6.45 -14.98
CA LYS A 135 23.88 -7.41 -15.96
C LYS A 135 22.74 -7.80 -16.91
N MET A 136 22.81 -7.31 -18.14
CA MET A 136 21.87 -7.66 -19.20
C MET A 136 22.46 -8.80 -20.06
N ARG A 137 21.67 -9.85 -20.27
CA ARG A 137 22.00 -10.99 -21.14
C ARG A 137 20.83 -11.29 -22.06
N TYR A 138 21.12 -11.71 -23.29
CA TYR A 138 20.12 -12.15 -24.27
C TYR A 138 20.76 -13.08 -25.30
N GLU A 139 19.97 -13.96 -25.91
CA GLU A 139 20.44 -14.86 -26.96
C GLU A 139 20.48 -14.17 -28.32
N LYS A 140 19.44 -13.40 -28.64
CA LYS A 140 19.30 -12.66 -29.91
C LYS A 140 18.63 -11.32 -29.67
N LYS A 141 19.04 -10.31 -30.45
CA LYS A 141 18.42 -8.98 -30.49
C LYS A 141 17.94 -8.70 -31.91
N ILE A 142 16.75 -8.11 -32.06
CA ILE A 142 16.22 -7.69 -33.37
C ILE A 142 17.11 -6.58 -33.96
N SER A 143 17.46 -6.72 -35.24
CA SER A 143 18.12 -5.69 -36.04
C SER A 143 17.15 -5.09 -37.07
N SER A 144 16.12 -4.41 -36.60
CA SER A 144 15.12 -3.72 -37.44
C SER A 144 15.16 -2.22 -37.17
N ALA A 145 15.29 -1.42 -38.23
CA ALA A 145 15.23 0.04 -38.12
C ALA A 145 13.80 0.57 -37.98
N MET A 146 12.80 -0.16 -38.49
CA MET A 146 11.38 0.25 -38.41
C MET A 146 10.74 -0.08 -37.06
N ASN A 147 11.20 -1.15 -36.40
CA ASN A 147 10.79 -1.55 -35.06
C ASN A 147 12.04 -1.96 -34.27
N PRO A 148 12.80 -0.99 -33.74
CA PRO A 148 13.97 -1.29 -32.94
C PRO A 148 13.57 -2.02 -31.65
N ALA A 149 14.52 -2.76 -31.09
CA ALA A 149 14.37 -3.35 -29.76
C ALA A 149 14.29 -2.25 -28.70
N ASP A 150 13.60 -2.54 -27.59
CA ASP A 150 13.42 -1.57 -26.52
C ASP A 150 14.77 -1.14 -25.91
N PRO A 151 14.91 0.15 -25.54
CA PRO A 151 16.11 0.69 -24.93
C PRO A 151 16.15 0.37 -23.42
N VAL A 152 16.23 -0.93 -23.11
CA VAL A 152 16.06 -1.48 -21.75
C VAL A 152 17.07 -0.89 -20.75
N VAL A 153 18.32 -0.67 -21.17
CA VAL A 153 19.34 -0.11 -20.28
C VAL A 153 19.04 1.35 -19.98
N GLU A 154 18.64 2.12 -20.99
CA GLU A 154 18.27 3.52 -20.85
C GLU A 154 17.03 3.69 -19.97
N GLN A 155 15.99 2.85 -20.16
CA GLN A 155 14.80 2.80 -19.32
C GLN A 155 15.12 2.53 -17.85
N MET A 156 16.02 1.58 -17.58
CA MET A 156 16.52 1.34 -16.22
C MET A 156 17.28 2.57 -15.69
N ARG A 157 18.16 3.17 -16.51
CA ARG A 157 18.95 4.35 -16.12
C ARG A 157 18.07 5.55 -15.77
N GLU A 158 16.95 5.77 -16.43
CA GLU A 158 16.02 6.86 -16.10
C GLU A 158 15.58 6.83 -14.63
N TRP A 159 15.49 5.66 -14.01
CA TRP A 159 15.11 5.48 -12.61
C TRP A 159 16.31 5.38 -11.67
N PHE A 160 17.35 4.63 -12.04
CA PHE A 160 18.52 4.39 -11.18
C PHE A 160 19.55 5.52 -11.19
N ASP A 161 19.69 6.24 -12.31
CA ASP A 161 20.58 7.38 -12.40
C ASP A 161 19.89 8.61 -11.78
N SER A 162 20.64 9.29 -10.92
CA SER A 162 20.28 10.57 -10.35
C SER A 162 21.52 11.44 -10.34
N ASP A 163 21.51 12.51 -11.14
CA ASP A 163 22.65 13.38 -11.37
C ASP A 163 23.39 13.75 -10.08
N GLY A 164 24.65 13.32 -10.00
CA GLY A 164 25.55 13.58 -8.86
C GLY A 164 25.22 12.84 -7.55
N LEU A 165 24.16 12.03 -7.51
CA LEU A 165 23.70 11.34 -6.30
C LEU A 165 23.82 9.81 -6.38
N CYS A 166 23.39 9.21 -7.48
CA CYS A 166 23.39 7.75 -7.68
C CYS A 166 23.54 7.41 -9.17
N GLU A 167 24.06 6.23 -9.47
CA GLU A 167 24.16 5.70 -10.83
C GLU A 167 23.90 4.19 -10.85
N LEU A 168 23.46 3.70 -12.00
CA LEU A 168 23.39 2.30 -12.37
C LEU A 168 24.75 1.84 -12.91
N TYR A 169 25.37 0.91 -12.19
CA TYR A 169 26.65 0.34 -12.58
C TYR A 169 26.45 -0.73 -13.65
N GLU A 170 27.40 -0.83 -14.58
CA GLU A 170 27.55 -1.97 -15.51
C GLU A 170 28.92 -2.66 -15.32
N ASP A 171 29.91 -1.88 -14.89
CA ASP A 171 31.24 -2.35 -14.51
C ASP A 171 31.21 -2.95 -13.09
N GLU A 172 31.48 -4.25 -13.03
CA GLU A 172 31.40 -5.03 -11.80
C GLU A 172 32.50 -4.69 -10.79
N GLU A 173 33.72 -4.42 -11.25
CA GLU A 173 34.84 -4.12 -10.37
C GLU A 173 34.70 -2.74 -9.74
N ARG A 174 34.14 -1.79 -10.49
CA ARG A 174 33.73 -0.48 -9.99
C ARG A 174 32.60 -0.60 -8.98
N PHE A 175 31.55 -1.37 -9.28
CA PHE A 175 30.45 -1.63 -8.36
C PHE A 175 30.97 -2.22 -7.04
N LYS A 176 31.78 -3.28 -7.09
CA LYS A 176 32.34 -3.93 -5.90
C LYS A 176 33.17 -2.97 -5.03
N ARG A 177 33.86 -2.02 -5.65
CA ARG A 177 34.69 -1.01 -4.96
C ARG A 177 33.87 0.13 -4.36
N GLU A 178 32.80 0.58 -5.01
CA GLU A 178 32.12 1.85 -4.71
C GLU A 178 30.72 1.68 -4.14
N ALA A 179 30.08 0.52 -4.28
CA ALA A 179 28.68 0.35 -3.88
C ALA A 179 28.50 0.28 -2.36
N GLY A 180 29.49 -0.20 -1.60
CA GLY A 180 29.41 -0.26 -0.14
C GLY A 180 29.26 1.11 0.51
N MET A 181 28.53 1.15 1.62
CA MET A 181 28.35 2.33 2.47
C MET A 181 28.78 1.99 3.90
N ALA A 182 29.40 2.94 4.60
CA ALA A 182 29.72 2.81 6.02
C ALA A 182 28.46 2.89 6.88
N GLU A 183 28.50 2.33 8.10
CA GLU A 183 27.35 2.33 9.04
C GLU A 183 26.70 3.73 9.14
N PRO A 184 25.35 3.83 9.22
CA PRO A 184 24.63 4.99 8.74
C PRO A 184 25.13 6.34 9.25
N CYS A 185 25.48 7.17 8.27
CA CYS A 185 25.64 8.62 8.21
C CYS A 185 25.53 9.38 9.53
N ALA A 186 26.55 10.19 9.83
CA ALA A 186 26.42 11.23 10.83
C ALA A 186 25.21 12.15 10.54
N GLY A 187 24.56 12.66 11.59
CA GLY A 187 23.50 13.68 11.47
C GLY A 187 22.06 13.14 11.36
N GLY A 188 21.84 11.83 11.49
CA GLY A 188 20.50 11.27 11.69
C GLY A 188 20.03 11.33 13.15
N THR A 189 18.71 11.31 13.36
CA THR A 189 18.09 11.19 14.69
C THR A 189 17.47 9.81 14.85
N LEU A 190 17.94 9.01 15.81
CA LEU A 190 17.35 7.71 16.13
C LEU A 190 15.92 7.91 16.64
N VAL A 191 14.95 7.31 15.96
CA VAL A 191 13.52 7.41 16.30
C VAL A 191 13.06 6.19 17.08
N ALA A 192 13.49 4.99 16.66
CA ALA A 192 13.12 3.74 17.31
C ALA A 192 14.26 2.72 17.19
N GLU A 193 14.38 1.86 18.20
CA GLU A 193 15.28 0.72 18.21
C GLU A 193 14.53 -0.49 18.76
N SER A 194 14.79 -1.66 18.20
CA SER A 194 14.27 -2.92 18.71
C SER A 194 15.22 -4.05 18.38
N GLU A 195 15.27 -5.07 19.23
CA GLU A 195 16.09 -6.25 19.02
C GLU A 195 15.18 -7.48 18.90
N SER A 196 15.47 -8.35 17.92
CA SER A 196 14.85 -9.66 17.78
C SER A 196 15.89 -10.63 17.24
N ASP A 197 16.00 -11.81 17.83
CA ASP A 197 16.85 -12.90 17.34
C ASP A 197 18.33 -12.48 17.12
N GLY A 198 18.86 -11.64 18.01
CA GLY A 198 20.23 -11.12 17.93
C GLY A 198 20.48 -10.10 16.82
N VAL A 199 19.41 -9.61 16.19
CA VAL A 199 19.46 -8.54 15.19
C VAL A 199 18.85 -7.26 15.75
N VAL A 200 19.65 -6.20 15.83
CA VAL A 200 19.21 -4.87 16.27
C VAL A 200 18.69 -4.11 15.06
N THR A 201 17.41 -3.76 15.08
CA THR A 201 16.78 -2.89 14.07
C THR A 201 16.72 -1.46 14.58
N LYS A 202 17.37 -0.53 13.87
CA LYS A 202 17.35 0.90 14.14
C LYS A 202 16.57 1.63 13.05
N ILE A 203 15.65 2.51 13.45
CA ILE A 203 14.93 3.42 12.53
C ILE A 203 15.40 4.84 12.81
N THR A 204 16.06 5.44 11.82
CA THR A 204 16.72 6.75 11.96
C THR A 204 16.14 7.74 10.96
N ALA A 205 15.83 8.95 11.41
CA ALA A 205 15.31 10.04 10.60
C ALA A 205 16.43 10.99 10.12
N TYR A 206 16.36 11.41 8.86
CA TYR A 206 17.29 12.31 8.19
C TYR A 206 16.53 13.41 7.45
N GLU A 207 16.99 14.65 7.55
CA GLU A 207 16.50 15.75 6.71
C GLU A 207 17.25 15.74 5.38
N LEU A 208 16.53 15.51 4.26
CA LEU A 208 17.17 15.33 2.94
C LEU A 208 17.89 16.60 2.48
N ALA A 209 17.28 17.78 2.65
CA ALA A 209 17.87 19.02 2.17
C ALA A 209 19.23 19.36 2.79
N THR A 210 19.50 18.91 4.02
CA THR A 210 20.73 19.22 4.77
C THR A 210 21.68 18.04 4.92
N ASN A 211 21.32 16.84 4.46
CA ASN A 211 22.14 15.64 4.58
C ASN A 211 22.44 15.03 3.21
N GLU A 212 23.61 15.33 2.66
CA GLU A 212 24.03 14.88 1.33
C GLU A 212 24.15 13.35 1.22
N GLU A 213 24.63 12.69 2.28
CA GLU A 213 24.78 11.23 2.31
C GLU A 213 23.40 10.55 2.29
N ALA A 214 22.44 11.08 3.06
CA ALA A 214 21.05 10.62 3.03
C ALA A 214 20.38 10.86 1.67
N ARG A 215 20.70 11.95 0.95
CA ARG A 215 20.21 12.15 -0.43
C ARG A 215 20.75 11.12 -1.40
N LYS A 216 22.04 10.78 -1.31
CA LYS A 216 22.66 9.73 -2.14
C LYS A 216 22.02 8.37 -1.87
N TRP A 217 21.76 8.08 -0.59
CA TRP A 217 21.08 6.86 -0.17
C TRP A 217 19.62 6.83 -0.63
N HIS A 218 18.90 7.95 -0.51
CA HIS A 218 17.54 8.11 -1.00
C HIS A 218 17.44 7.93 -2.52
N ALA A 219 18.37 8.50 -3.29
CA ALA A 219 18.39 8.34 -4.75
C ALA A 219 18.49 6.86 -5.15
N ALA A 220 19.26 6.07 -4.41
CA ALA A 220 19.28 4.62 -4.60
C ALA A 220 17.95 3.97 -4.20
N MET A 221 17.32 4.37 -3.08
CA MET A 221 16.02 3.86 -2.61
C MET A 221 14.87 4.13 -3.59
N GLU A 222 14.83 5.33 -4.18
CA GLU A 222 13.80 5.79 -5.11
C GLU A 222 13.75 4.91 -6.37
N ALA A 223 14.91 4.45 -6.83
CA ALA A 223 15.02 3.49 -7.93
C ALA A 223 14.35 2.14 -7.66
N TYR A 224 14.14 1.77 -6.39
CA TYR A 224 13.37 0.57 -6.02
C TYR A 224 11.89 0.87 -5.82
N ALA A 225 11.54 2.08 -5.37
CA ALA A 225 10.15 2.46 -5.13
C ALA A 225 9.28 2.15 -6.36
N VAL A 226 9.78 2.43 -7.57
CA VAL A 226 9.07 2.19 -8.83
C VAL A 226 8.72 0.71 -9.11
N PHE A 227 9.46 -0.24 -8.54
CA PHE A 227 9.19 -1.68 -8.75
C PHE A 227 8.24 -2.29 -7.72
N PHE A 228 7.91 -1.54 -6.64
CA PHE A 228 7.14 -2.06 -5.49
C PHE A 228 6.03 -1.14 -5.00
N ILE A 229 5.96 0.09 -5.53
CA ILE A 229 4.93 1.07 -5.24
C ILE A 229 4.35 1.48 -6.59
N ASP A 230 3.09 1.11 -6.81
CA ASP A 230 2.35 1.52 -7.99
C ASP A 230 2.19 3.06 -8.00
N ALA A 231 2.27 3.65 -9.20
CA ALA A 231 2.29 5.10 -9.42
C ALA A 231 3.34 5.87 -8.58
N ALA A 232 4.49 5.27 -8.31
CA ALA A 232 5.60 5.94 -7.66
C ALA A 232 6.17 7.06 -8.55
N SER A 233 6.50 8.20 -7.94
CA SER A 233 7.18 9.31 -8.60
C SER A 233 8.41 9.74 -7.81
N LYS A 234 9.41 10.28 -8.52
CA LYS A 234 10.56 10.89 -7.85
C LYS A 234 10.15 12.11 -7.03
N ILE A 235 10.80 12.33 -5.89
CA ILE A 235 10.56 13.50 -5.02
C ILE A 235 11.71 14.51 -5.12
N ASP A 236 11.40 15.78 -4.89
CA ASP A 236 12.42 16.83 -4.78
C ASP A 236 13.18 16.72 -3.45
N ASN A 237 14.30 15.98 -3.48
CA ASN A 237 15.15 15.78 -2.30
C ASN A 237 15.92 17.03 -1.82
N SER A 238 15.77 18.17 -2.52
CA SER A 238 16.27 19.48 -2.08
C SER A 238 15.27 20.27 -1.25
N ASP A 239 13.97 19.92 -1.31
CA ASP A 239 12.94 20.54 -0.47
C ASP A 239 13.14 20.15 0.99
N SER A 240 13.41 21.17 1.81
CA SER A 240 13.62 21.05 3.25
C SER A 240 12.48 20.35 4.01
N ARG A 241 11.27 20.27 3.45
CA ARG A 241 10.10 19.64 4.08
C ARG A 241 10.12 18.12 4.08
N TRP A 242 11.02 17.49 3.32
CA TRP A 242 11.17 16.05 3.29
C TRP A 242 12.05 15.51 4.41
N THR A 243 11.50 14.56 5.14
CA THR A 243 12.25 13.70 6.07
C THR A 243 12.25 12.27 5.55
N LEU A 244 13.43 11.67 5.46
CA LEU A 244 13.63 10.26 5.20
C LEU A 244 13.77 9.51 6.53
N LEU A 245 13.04 8.42 6.73
CA LEU A 245 13.35 7.46 7.79
C LEU A 245 13.85 6.18 7.15
N VAL A 246 14.96 5.66 7.66
CA VAL A 246 15.56 4.41 7.17
C VAL A 246 15.60 3.39 8.28
N ALA A 247 15.10 2.18 7.99
CA ALA A 247 15.24 1.02 8.85
C ALA A 247 16.52 0.27 8.47
N THR A 248 17.43 0.11 9.43
CA THR A 248 18.67 -0.67 9.28
C THR A 248 18.70 -1.83 10.26
N ARG A 249 19.27 -2.96 9.85
CA ARG A 249 19.44 -4.17 10.66
C ARG A 249 20.92 -4.37 10.93
N HIS A 250 21.27 -4.59 12.19
CA HIS A 250 22.64 -4.74 12.69
C HIS A 250 22.79 -6.11 13.32
N HIS A 251 23.81 -6.85 12.90
CA HIS A 251 24.08 -8.23 13.31
C HIS A 251 25.23 -8.27 14.32
N ALA A 252 25.24 -9.31 15.16
CA ALA A 252 26.27 -9.48 16.19
C ALA A 252 27.71 -9.61 15.65
N ASP A 253 27.86 -9.99 14.38
CA ASP A 253 29.15 -10.09 13.68
C ASP A 253 29.63 -8.76 13.06
N GLY A 254 28.91 -7.66 13.31
CA GLY A 254 29.23 -6.32 12.81
C GLY A 254 28.71 -6.04 11.40
N ARG A 255 28.06 -7.00 10.73
CA ARG A 255 27.36 -6.72 9.47
C ARG A 255 26.14 -5.87 9.74
N TRP A 256 25.79 -5.01 8.78
CA TRP A 256 24.54 -4.29 8.79
C TRP A 256 23.97 -4.16 7.38
N GLU A 257 22.67 -3.91 7.29
CA GLU A 257 21.95 -3.81 6.02
C GLU A 257 20.76 -2.83 6.12
N THR A 258 20.39 -2.26 4.98
CA THR A 258 19.16 -1.49 4.80
C THR A 258 17.99 -2.44 4.64
N ALA A 259 16.96 -2.26 5.48
CA ALA A 259 15.79 -3.12 5.47
C ALA A 259 14.54 -2.46 4.87
N GLY A 260 14.52 -1.13 4.81
CA GLY A 260 13.40 -0.38 4.25
C GLY A 260 13.52 1.12 4.52
N PHE A 261 12.65 1.89 3.90
CA PHE A 261 12.60 3.35 4.09
C PHE A 261 11.18 3.88 4.04
N THR A 262 11.01 5.11 4.52
CA THR A 262 9.79 5.88 4.32
C THR A 262 10.10 7.36 4.18
N THR A 263 9.38 8.04 3.29
CA THR A 263 9.47 9.48 3.08
C THR A 263 8.25 10.16 3.69
N VAL A 264 8.49 11.21 4.46
CA VAL A 264 7.45 11.98 5.16
C VAL A 264 7.58 13.45 4.78
N TYR A 265 6.50 14.01 4.24
CA TYR A 265 6.42 15.42 3.93
C TYR A 265 5.72 16.22 5.02
N ARG A 266 6.17 17.45 5.23
CA ARG A 266 5.55 18.41 6.15
C ARG A 266 4.70 19.42 5.39
N PHE A 267 3.38 19.29 5.50
CA PHE A 267 2.43 20.27 4.97
C PHE A 267 2.12 21.34 6.00
N TYR A 268 2.01 22.60 5.57
CA TYR A 268 1.44 23.65 6.41
C TYR A 268 -0.03 23.33 6.74
N ALA A 269 -0.39 23.49 8.00
CA ALA A 269 -1.73 23.28 8.55
C ALA A 269 -2.18 24.54 9.29
N TYR A 270 -3.03 25.33 8.63
CA TYR A 270 -3.59 26.59 9.16
C TYR A 270 -4.14 26.45 10.60
N PRO A 271 -3.89 27.41 11.51
CA PRO A 271 -3.24 28.70 11.25
C PRO A 271 -1.70 28.71 11.35
N ASP A 272 -1.09 27.79 12.09
CA ASP A 272 0.32 27.90 12.47
C ASP A 272 0.92 26.54 12.88
N SER A 273 0.45 25.46 12.27
CA SER A 273 0.92 24.10 12.56
C SER A 273 1.39 23.40 11.28
N GLU A 274 1.93 22.19 11.44
CA GLU A 274 2.33 21.33 10.34
C GLU A 274 1.62 19.98 10.45
N ARG A 275 1.36 19.36 9.31
CA ARG A 275 0.80 18.00 9.17
C ARG A 275 1.86 17.12 8.53
N ALA A 276 2.08 15.96 9.13
CA ALA A 276 2.89 14.93 8.51
C ALA A 276 2.04 14.19 7.46
N ARG A 277 2.59 13.98 6.27
CA ARG A 277 2.06 13.03 5.29
C ARG A 277 3.15 12.02 4.96
N LEU A 278 2.92 10.77 5.36
CA LEU A 278 3.69 9.65 4.83
C LEU A 278 3.39 9.57 3.33
N SER A 279 4.43 9.70 2.50
CA SER A 279 4.31 9.63 1.05
C SER A 279 4.64 8.22 0.58
N GLN A 280 5.89 7.78 0.71
CA GLN A 280 6.31 6.43 0.34
C GLN A 280 6.70 5.63 1.59
N ILE A 281 6.41 4.33 1.57
CA ILE A 281 6.91 3.37 2.55
C ILE A 281 7.20 2.06 1.83
N LEU A 282 8.44 1.57 1.98
CA LEU A 282 8.85 0.29 1.42
C LEU A 282 9.66 -0.48 2.47
N VAL A 283 9.24 -1.71 2.73
CA VAL A 283 10.08 -2.72 3.36
C VAL A 283 10.59 -3.61 2.23
N LEU A 284 11.92 -3.74 2.12
CA LEU A 284 12.49 -4.52 1.03
C LEU A 284 12.07 -5.99 1.16
N PRO A 285 11.84 -6.71 0.04
CA PRO A 285 11.20 -8.03 0.04
C PRO A 285 11.77 -9.04 1.05
N PRO A 286 13.11 -9.17 1.24
CA PRO A 286 13.68 -10.12 2.21
C PRO A 286 13.31 -9.85 3.68
N TYR A 287 12.81 -8.66 4.00
CA TYR A 287 12.49 -8.24 5.37
C TYR A 287 10.98 -8.01 5.60
N GLN A 288 10.16 -8.30 4.59
CA GLN A 288 8.71 -8.22 4.70
C GLN A 288 8.15 -9.30 5.62
N ARG A 289 6.89 -9.11 6.06
CA ARG A 289 6.13 -10.05 6.91
C ARG A 289 6.78 -10.39 8.27
N GLN A 290 7.84 -9.67 8.66
CA GLN A 290 8.54 -9.81 9.96
C GLN A 290 8.14 -8.70 10.97
N GLY A 291 7.03 -7.99 10.72
CA GLY A 291 6.55 -6.90 11.58
C GLY A 291 7.23 -5.54 11.38
N LEU A 292 8.24 -5.44 10.50
CA LEU A 292 9.02 -4.21 10.29
C LEU A 292 8.17 -3.03 9.79
N GLY A 293 7.26 -3.25 8.83
CA GLY A 293 6.40 -2.18 8.32
C GLY A 293 5.55 -1.51 9.40
N GLY A 294 5.09 -2.31 10.38
CA GLY A 294 4.37 -1.81 11.55
C GLY A 294 5.25 -0.94 12.45
N LYS A 295 6.48 -1.38 12.73
CA LYS A 295 7.47 -0.60 13.48
C LYS A 295 7.82 0.71 12.78
N MET A 296 7.89 0.72 11.44
CA MET A 296 8.11 1.93 10.65
C MET A 296 6.93 2.91 10.74
N LEU A 297 5.68 2.44 10.66
CA LEU A 297 4.50 3.29 10.89
C LEU A 297 4.49 3.90 12.30
N GLU A 298 4.86 3.11 13.31
CA GLU A 298 4.99 3.59 14.69
C GLU A 298 6.10 4.63 14.83
N ALA A 299 7.23 4.45 14.14
CA ALA A 299 8.31 5.43 14.10
C ALA A 299 7.87 6.74 13.43
N VAL A 300 7.12 6.69 12.32
CA VAL A 300 6.56 7.90 11.69
C VAL A 300 5.57 8.61 12.63
N ARG A 301 4.73 7.85 13.35
CA ARG A 301 3.84 8.42 14.39
C ARG A 301 4.65 9.10 15.49
N LYS A 302 5.70 8.44 16.00
CA LYS A 302 6.60 9.01 17.01
C LYS A 302 7.26 10.28 16.51
N LEU A 303 7.76 10.31 15.27
CA LEU A 303 8.33 11.51 14.66
C LEU A 303 7.32 12.66 14.65
N ALA A 304 6.06 12.38 14.27
CA ALA A 304 5.00 13.39 14.27
C ALA A 304 4.64 13.88 15.69
N ILE A 305 4.73 13.01 16.70
CA ILE A 305 4.58 13.39 18.12
C ILE A 305 5.71 14.30 18.56
N ASP A 306 6.96 13.88 18.35
CA ASP A 306 8.15 14.60 18.78
C ASP A 306 8.23 16.00 18.15
N ARG A 307 7.78 16.14 16.90
CA ARG A 307 7.72 17.43 16.18
C ARG A 307 6.46 18.24 16.43
N SER A 308 5.60 17.80 17.37
CA SER A 308 4.34 18.50 17.70
C SER A 308 3.44 18.76 16.49
N MET A 309 3.42 17.84 15.53
CA MET A 309 2.57 17.92 14.34
C MET A 309 1.09 17.87 14.73
N ARG A 310 0.22 18.43 13.89
CA ARG A 310 -1.24 18.39 14.05
C ARG A 310 -1.76 16.95 14.02
N ASP A 311 -1.42 16.23 12.97
CA ASP A 311 -1.83 14.86 12.70
C ASP A 311 -0.92 14.24 11.63
N LEU A 312 -1.08 12.93 11.44
CA LEU A 312 -0.42 12.09 10.46
C LEU A 312 -1.44 11.59 9.44
N THR A 313 -1.15 11.88 8.18
CA THR A 313 -1.87 11.36 7.01
C THR A 313 -0.98 10.41 6.21
N ILE A 314 -1.58 9.59 5.36
CA ILE A 314 -0.86 8.75 4.41
C ILE A 314 -1.42 9.11 3.02
N GLU A 315 -0.52 9.32 2.07
CA GLU A 315 -0.83 9.53 0.66
C GLU A 315 -1.27 8.20 0.04
N ASP A 316 -2.49 8.20 -0.52
CA ASP A 316 -3.12 7.10 -1.26
C ASP A 316 -2.71 5.68 -0.79
N PRO A 317 -3.03 5.31 0.48
CA PRO A 317 -2.59 4.05 1.04
C PRO A 317 -3.24 2.87 0.32
N THR A 318 -2.44 1.88 -0.05
CA THR A 318 -2.96 0.58 -0.51
C THR A 318 -3.79 -0.10 0.58
N ASP A 319 -4.67 -1.03 0.19
CA ASP A 319 -5.47 -1.77 1.17
C ASP A 319 -4.62 -2.51 2.20
N GLN A 320 -3.49 -3.06 1.78
CA GLN A 320 -2.55 -3.74 2.69
C GLN A 320 -1.95 -2.75 3.70
N LEU A 321 -1.52 -1.57 3.25
CA LEU A 321 -1.00 -0.52 4.12
C LEU A 321 -2.08 0.02 5.07
N GLN A 322 -3.31 0.19 4.57
CA GLN A 322 -4.45 0.65 5.37
C GLN A 322 -4.82 -0.37 6.45
N ARG A 323 -4.82 -1.68 6.15
CA ARG A 323 -5.03 -2.75 7.15
C ARG A 323 -3.94 -2.75 8.22
N LEU A 324 -2.68 -2.61 7.81
CA LEU A 324 -1.55 -2.51 8.74
C LEU A 324 -1.71 -1.28 9.66
N ARG A 325 -2.02 -0.12 9.08
CA ARG A 325 -2.30 1.12 9.82
C ARG A 325 -3.45 0.96 10.81
N ASP A 326 -4.56 0.35 10.39
CA ASP A 326 -5.73 0.12 11.25
C ASP A 326 -5.34 -0.69 12.49
N VAL A 327 -4.61 -1.80 12.34
CA VAL A 327 -4.16 -2.63 13.47
C VAL A 327 -3.28 -1.84 14.44
N HIS A 328 -2.29 -1.11 13.93
CA HIS A 328 -1.35 -0.37 14.78
C HIS A 328 -1.98 0.87 15.44
N ASP A 329 -2.92 1.54 14.80
CA ASP A 329 -3.68 2.64 15.39
C ASP A 329 -4.68 2.12 16.45
N VAL A 330 -5.37 1.00 16.20
CA VAL A 330 -6.25 0.36 17.19
C VAL A 330 -5.47 -0.07 18.42
N LYS A 331 -4.34 -0.77 18.25
CA LYS A 331 -3.46 -1.18 19.37
C LYS A 331 -2.99 0.03 20.19
N ALA A 332 -2.70 1.15 19.55
CA ALA A 332 -2.32 2.38 20.25
C ALA A 332 -3.51 2.98 21.03
N CYS A 333 -4.71 2.99 20.45
CA CYS A 333 -5.93 3.48 21.12
C CYS A 333 -6.37 2.60 22.30
N LEU A 334 -6.24 1.28 22.20
CA LEU A 334 -6.56 0.34 23.30
C LEU A 334 -5.71 0.61 24.54
N LYS A 335 -4.47 1.06 24.36
CA LYS A 335 -3.54 1.45 25.43
C LYS A 335 -3.87 2.80 26.08
N LEU A 336 -4.88 3.54 25.61
CA LEU A 336 -5.31 4.82 26.18
C LEU A 336 -6.60 4.64 27.02
N PRO A 337 -6.51 4.67 28.37
CA PRO A 337 -7.68 4.48 29.24
C PRO A 337 -8.80 5.50 28.98
N GLU A 338 -8.44 6.76 28.71
CA GLU A 338 -9.40 7.81 28.38
C GLU A 338 -10.16 7.54 27.09
N MET A 339 -9.50 6.94 26.08
CA MET A 339 -10.16 6.54 24.83
C MET A 339 -11.16 5.41 25.10
N MET A 340 -10.74 4.40 25.87
CA MET A 340 -11.60 3.27 26.21
C MET A 340 -12.79 3.68 27.09
N ALA A 341 -12.63 4.65 27.98
CA ALA A 341 -13.74 5.23 28.73
C ALA A 341 -14.78 5.89 27.81
N LYS A 342 -14.34 6.57 26.73
CA LYS A 342 -15.27 7.14 25.73
C LYS A 342 -15.99 6.06 24.94
N VAL A 343 -15.29 4.99 24.54
CA VAL A 343 -15.89 3.81 23.87
C VAL A 343 -16.95 3.17 24.76
N GLN A 344 -16.63 2.93 26.03
CA GLN A 344 -17.55 2.36 27.01
C GLN A 344 -18.78 3.25 27.21
N SER A 345 -18.59 4.57 27.37
CA SER A 345 -19.71 5.52 27.51
C SER A 345 -20.62 5.47 26.29
N ALA A 346 -20.07 5.57 25.09
CA ALA A 346 -20.83 5.52 23.84
C ALA A 346 -21.67 4.24 23.73
N ALA A 347 -21.07 3.08 24.04
CA ALA A 347 -21.77 1.80 24.02
C ALA A 347 -22.89 1.72 25.07
N MET A 348 -22.64 2.19 26.30
CA MET A 348 -23.65 2.20 27.36
C MET A 348 -24.79 3.17 27.08
N ASP A 349 -24.49 4.35 26.54
CA ASP A 349 -25.48 5.36 26.18
C ASP A 349 -26.35 4.87 25.02
N ALA A 350 -25.77 4.19 24.03
CA ALA A 350 -26.51 3.53 22.97
C ALA A 350 -27.41 2.40 23.52
N ALA A 351 -26.94 1.61 24.48
CA ALA A 351 -27.75 0.56 25.11
C ALA A 351 -28.94 1.10 25.90
N ARG A 352 -28.81 2.29 26.52
CA ARG A 352 -29.90 2.94 27.28
C ARG A 352 -30.84 3.77 26.41
N ALA A 353 -30.40 4.16 25.22
CA ALA A 353 -31.16 4.99 24.30
C ALA A 353 -32.47 4.30 23.87
N GLN A 354 -33.56 5.06 23.91
CA GLN A 354 -34.91 4.59 23.61
C GLN A 354 -35.23 4.66 22.11
N THR A 355 -34.58 5.56 21.37
CA THR A 355 -34.82 5.81 19.94
C THR A 355 -33.59 5.48 19.10
N ASP A 356 -33.81 5.13 17.83
CA ASP A 356 -32.72 4.85 16.89
C ASP A 356 -31.84 6.09 16.68
N ASP A 357 -32.44 7.28 16.64
CA ASP A 357 -31.69 8.55 16.55
C ASP A 357 -30.73 8.73 17.73
N ALA A 358 -31.18 8.45 18.95
CA ALA A 358 -30.34 8.55 20.13
C ALA A 358 -29.22 7.50 20.11
N ARG A 359 -29.49 6.27 19.64
CA ARG A 359 -28.45 5.22 19.47
C ARG A 359 -27.38 5.65 18.46
N ARG A 360 -27.81 6.16 17.30
CA ARG A 360 -26.90 6.64 16.24
C ARG A 360 -26.03 7.79 16.73
N ASN A 361 -26.61 8.72 17.47
CA ASN A 361 -25.87 9.84 18.03
C ASN A 361 -24.89 9.40 19.13
N ALA A 362 -25.28 8.42 19.96
CA ALA A 362 -24.40 7.88 21.00
C ALA A 362 -23.18 7.15 20.43
N LEU A 363 -23.34 6.38 19.35
CA LEU A 363 -22.24 5.66 18.70
C LEU A 363 -21.39 6.55 17.77
N ALA A 364 -21.80 7.78 17.49
CA ALA A 364 -21.05 8.68 16.62
C ALA A 364 -19.72 9.11 17.26
N CYS A 365 -18.64 9.10 16.48
CA CYS A 365 -17.35 9.61 16.94
C CYS A 365 -17.42 11.13 17.15
N THR A 366 -17.19 11.58 18.38
CA THR A 366 -17.38 12.99 18.77
C THR A 366 -16.17 13.86 18.44
N GLN A 367 -16.37 15.18 18.39
CA GLN A 367 -15.28 16.14 18.15
C GLN A 367 -14.17 16.03 19.19
N HIS A 368 -14.52 15.78 20.45
CA HIS A 368 -13.57 15.55 21.53
C HIS A 368 -12.72 14.28 21.32
N VAL A 369 -13.31 13.19 20.80
CA VAL A 369 -12.55 11.98 20.45
C VAL A 369 -11.57 12.24 19.31
N PHE A 370 -11.97 13.01 18.29
CA PHE A 370 -11.06 13.42 17.22
C PHE A 370 -9.89 14.25 17.74
N GLU A 371 -10.15 15.22 18.62
CA GLU A 371 -9.11 16.05 19.23
C GLU A 371 -8.16 15.24 20.12
N MET A 372 -8.70 14.33 20.93
CA MET A 372 -7.89 13.44 21.77
C MET A 372 -6.97 12.55 20.92
N ALA A 373 -7.50 11.94 19.86
CA ALA A 373 -6.75 11.06 18.99
C ALA A 373 -5.65 11.82 18.22
N ALA A 374 -5.97 13.01 17.71
CA ALA A 374 -5.00 13.89 17.05
C ALA A 374 -3.94 14.38 18.04
N ALA A 375 -4.31 14.79 19.25
CA ALA A 375 -3.37 15.31 20.24
C ALA A 375 -2.39 14.24 20.72
N LYS A 376 -2.89 13.04 21.08
CA LYS A 376 -2.11 11.99 21.73
C LYS A 376 -1.40 11.03 20.77
N LEU A 377 -2.04 10.73 19.64
CA LEU A 377 -1.58 9.70 18.71
C LEU A 377 -1.37 10.20 17.29
N LYS A 378 -1.63 11.49 17.03
CA LYS A 378 -1.56 12.10 15.70
C LYS A 378 -2.48 11.42 14.67
N ILE A 379 -3.55 10.76 15.11
CA ILE A 379 -4.50 10.10 14.20
C ILE A 379 -5.41 11.14 13.56
N CYS A 380 -5.41 11.22 12.22
CA CYS A 380 -6.27 12.14 11.48
C CYS A 380 -7.76 11.74 11.53
N LYS A 381 -8.67 12.71 11.29
CA LYS A 381 -10.12 12.51 11.39
C LYS A 381 -10.68 11.34 10.54
N PRO A 382 -10.30 11.16 9.25
CA PRO A 382 -10.78 10.03 8.46
C PRO A 382 -10.36 8.68 9.08
N GLN A 383 -9.09 8.56 9.46
CA GLN A 383 -8.56 7.36 10.09
C GLN A 383 -9.29 7.08 11.42
N MET A 384 -9.47 8.08 12.27
CA MET A 384 -10.12 7.90 13.56
C MET A 384 -11.57 7.38 13.44
N ARG A 385 -12.28 7.60 12.33
CA ARG A 385 -13.62 6.99 12.12
C ARG A 385 -13.52 5.48 12.01
N ARG A 386 -12.56 4.98 11.23
CA ARG A 386 -12.27 3.55 11.08
C ARG A 386 -11.88 2.92 12.41
N ILE A 387 -10.97 3.59 13.12
CA ILE A 387 -10.48 3.14 14.44
C ILE A 387 -11.61 3.13 15.46
N TRP A 388 -12.49 4.14 15.45
CA TRP A 388 -13.63 4.22 16.36
C TRP A 388 -14.61 3.05 16.15
N GLU A 389 -14.92 2.72 14.89
CA GLU A 389 -15.72 1.54 14.54
C GLU A 389 -15.07 0.25 15.05
N ALA A 390 -13.75 0.10 14.88
CA ALA A 390 -13.01 -1.04 15.40
C ALA A 390 -13.01 -1.13 16.93
N LEU A 391 -12.85 -0.02 17.64
CA LEU A 391 -12.89 -0.01 19.11
C LEU A 391 -14.28 -0.36 19.65
N LEU A 392 -15.35 0.18 19.06
CA LEU A 392 -16.73 -0.19 19.40
C LEU A 392 -16.98 -1.67 19.14
N PHE A 393 -16.52 -2.18 18.00
CA PHE A 393 -16.65 -3.59 17.65
C PHE A 393 -15.91 -4.51 18.65
N ILE A 394 -14.66 -4.19 18.98
CA ILE A 394 -13.87 -4.92 19.98
C ILE A 394 -14.57 -4.90 21.34
N PHE A 395 -15.07 -3.73 21.77
CA PHE A 395 -15.78 -3.60 23.05
C PHE A 395 -17.05 -4.46 23.09
N ALA A 396 -17.86 -4.41 22.02
CA ALA A 396 -19.07 -5.21 21.88
C ALA A 396 -18.75 -6.72 21.95
N LYS A 397 -17.70 -7.16 21.24
CA LYS A 397 -17.23 -8.55 21.26
C LYS A 397 -16.75 -8.99 22.63
N ARG A 398 -15.91 -8.19 23.29
CA ARG A 398 -15.40 -8.48 24.65
C ARG A 398 -16.51 -8.50 25.70
N SER A 399 -17.61 -7.78 25.46
CA SER A 399 -18.77 -7.71 26.36
C SER A 399 -19.86 -8.73 26.04
N ASN A 400 -19.66 -9.62 25.06
CA ASN A 400 -20.68 -10.55 24.56
C ASN A 400 -22.01 -9.84 24.21
N ALA A 401 -21.92 -8.67 23.58
CA ALA A 401 -23.10 -7.92 23.16
C ALA A 401 -23.89 -8.70 22.09
N PRO A 402 -25.24 -8.68 22.10
CA PRO A 402 -26.04 -9.39 21.11
C PRO A 402 -25.82 -8.85 19.69
N GLU A 403 -25.58 -9.75 18.74
CA GLU A 403 -25.35 -9.40 17.33
C GLU A 403 -26.62 -8.91 16.62
N ASN A 404 -27.78 -9.36 17.09
CA ASN A 404 -29.10 -8.94 16.61
C ASN A 404 -29.76 -8.08 17.69
N SER A 405 -29.44 -6.78 17.67
CA SER A 405 -30.01 -5.79 18.59
C SER A 405 -30.13 -4.41 17.93
N PRO A 406 -31.00 -3.52 18.44
CA PRO A 406 -31.09 -2.15 17.93
C PRO A 406 -29.77 -1.37 18.00
N VAL A 407 -28.87 -1.73 18.93
CA VAL A 407 -27.52 -1.15 19.01
C VAL A 407 -26.61 -1.68 17.90
N ALA A 408 -26.69 -2.98 17.60
CA ALA A 408 -25.97 -3.57 16.49
C ALA A 408 -26.42 -2.97 15.15
N ASP A 409 -27.71 -2.71 14.96
CA ASP A 409 -28.22 -2.07 13.75
C ASP A 409 -27.75 -0.61 13.64
N ALA A 410 -27.73 0.14 14.74
CA ALA A 410 -27.16 1.49 14.77
C ALA A 410 -25.65 1.49 14.45
N PHE A 411 -24.92 0.46 14.87
CA PHE A 411 -23.51 0.27 14.52
C PHE A 411 -23.30 -0.05 13.03
N LYS A 412 -24.12 -0.94 12.45
CA LYS A 412 -24.11 -1.21 11.00
C LYS A 412 -24.39 0.09 10.21
N GLU A 413 -25.36 0.88 10.66
CA GLU A 413 -25.68 2.17 10.00
C GLU A 413 -24.51 3.16 10.10
N LEU A 414 -23.77 3.18 11.22
CA LEU A 414 -22.58 4.02 11.38
C LEU A 414 -21.54 3.72 10.29
N ILE A 415 -21.25 2.43 10.05
CA ILE A 415 -20.32 1.98 9.01
C ILE A 415 -20.85 2.37 7.62
N ILE A 416 -22.11 2.02 7.33
CA ILE A 416 -22.72 2.30 6.01
C ILE A 416 -22.70 3.80 5.70
N ARG A 417 -22.94 4.67 6.69
CA ARG A 417 -22.84 6.13 6.53
C ARG A 417 -21.42 6.57 6.14
N ARG A 418 -20.39 6.00 6.77
CA ARG A 418 -18.99 6.29 6.42
C ARG A 418 -18.67 5.79 5.00
N LEU A 419 -19.00 4.53 4.69
CA LEU A 419 -18.74 3.94 3.37
C LEU A 419 -19.45 4.73 2.27
N LYS A 420 -20.72 5.06 2.47
CA LYS A 420 -21.48 5.93 1.56
C LYS A 420 -20.83 7.30 1.43
N ALA A 421 -20.31 7.90 2.51
CA ALA A 421 -19.61 9.18 2.44
C ALA A 421 -18.33 9.11 1.60
N MET A 422 -17.55 8.02 1.69
CA MET A 422 -16.34 7.83 0.87
C MET A 422 -16.67 7.53 -0.60
N TYR A 423 -17.70 6.71 -0.86
CA TYR A 423 -18.08 6.36 -2.23
C TYR A 423 -18.67 7.56 -2.98
N THR A 424 -19.57 8.31 -2.33
CA THR A 424 -20.20 9.50 -2.93
C THR A 424 -19.32 10.77 -2.91
N SER A 425 -18.12 10.70 -2.32
CA SER A 425 -17.18 11.84 -2.32
C SER A 425 -16.36 11.97 -3.60
N ASN A 426 -16.47 11.03 -4.56
CA ASN A 426 -15.80 11.14 -5.86
C ASN A 426 -16.59 11.90 -6.93
N SER A 427 -17.84 12.31 -6.68
CA SER A 427 -18.62 13.06 -7.68
C SER A 427 -19.68 13.95 -7.04
N ASP A 428 -20.61 13.41 -6.25
CA ASP A 428 -21.90 14.09 -6.08
C ASP A 428 -22.04 15.05 -4.89
N LYS A 429 -21.30 14.85 -3.79
CA LYS A 429 -21.63 15.55 -2.52
C LYS A 429 -21.17 17.00 -2.41
N ASP A 430 -20.10 17.39 -3.10
CA ASP A 430 -19.53 18.72 -2.94
C ASP A 430 -19.86 19.68 -4.09
N ILE A 431 -20.41 19.21 -5.22
CA ILE A 431 -20.75 20.04 -6.40
C ILE A 431 -21.69 21.18 -6.02
N GLY A 432 -22.75 20.88 -5.25
CA GLY A 432 -23.72 21.90 -4.84
C GLY A 432 -23.10 23.06 -4.05
N THR A 433 -21.95 22.84 -3.41
CA THR A 433 -21.27 23.82 -2.54
C THR A 433 -19.98 24.40 -3.11
N LYS A 434 -19.39 23.77 -4.14
CA LYS A 434 -18.21 24.27 -4.83
C LYS A 434 -18.62 25.34 -5.85
N ARG A 435 -17.84 26.42 -5.93
CA ARG A 435 -17.99 27.47 -6.94
C ARG A 435 -16.65 27.71 -7.60
N ILE A 436 -16.68 27.86 -8.92
CA ILE A 436 -15.55 28.28 -9.74
C ILE A 436 -15.64 29.80 -9.86
N ILE A 437 -14.65 30.52 -9.34
CA ILE A 437 -14.58 31.97 -9.39
C ILE A 437 -13.38 32.34 -10.28
N PRO A 438 -13.59 33.00 -11.43
CA PRO A 438 -12.48 33.48 -12.26
C PRO A 438 -11.72 34.59 -11.53
N ILE A 439 -10.39 34.52 -11.53
CA ILE A 439 -9.48 35.51 -10.95
C ILE A 439 -8.61 36.19 -12.03
N GLY A 440 -8.69 35.75 -13.28
CA GLY A 440 -8.05 36.38 -14.43
C GLY A 440 -8.59 35.79 -15.73
N ASP A 441 -7.96 36.15 -16.85
CA ASP A 441 -8.41 35.71 -18.18
C ASP A 441 -8.32 34.18 -18.36
N ASN A 442 -7.44 33.50 -17.62
CA ASN A 442 -7.27 32.04 -17.62
C ASN A 442 -7.14 31.40 -16.21
N ASP A 443 -7.29 32.21 -15.13
CA ASP A 443 -7.10 31.73 -13.77
C ASP A 443 -8.44 31.62 -13.03
N PHE A 444 -8.62 30.57 -12.24
CA PHE A 444 -9.79 30.40 -11.38
C PHE A 444 -9.41 29.83 -10.02
N VAL A 445 -10.23 30.12 -9.03
CA VAL A 445 -10.18 29.45 -7.72
C VAL A 445 -11.46 28.68 -7.49
N MET A 446 -11.31 27.41 -7.12
CA MET A 446 -12.40 26.56 -6.69
C MET A 446 -12.50 26.61 -5.16
N THR A 447 -13.60 27.16 -4.64
CA THR A 447 -13.81 27.30 -3.20
C THR A 447 -15.21 26.86 -2.78
N LYS A 448 -15.36 26.53 -1.50
CA LYS A 448 -16.64 26.17 -0.90
C LYS A 448 -17.37 27.46 -0.50
N ALA A 449 -18.38 27.85 -1.27
CA ALA A 449 -19.09 29.12 -1.06
C ALA A 449 -20.54 28.89 -0.60
N ARG A 450 -20.98 29.65 0.41
CA ARG A 450 -22.39 29.76 0.78
C ARG A 450 -23.01 30.95 0.03
N GLY A 451 -23.22 30.82 -1.29
CA GLY A 451 -23.78 31.91 -2.10
C GLY A 451 -23.94 31.56 -3.59
N SER A 452 -24.52 32.51 -4.35
CA SER A 452 -24.74 32.43 -5.81
C SER A 452 -23.59 33.02 -6.65
N ALA A 453 -22.47 33.40 -6.02
CA ALA A 453 -21.30 33.90 -6.74
C ALA A 453 -20.44 32.75 -7.28
N GLY A 454 -20.08 32.82 -8.56
CA GLY A 454 -19.29 31.81 -9.27
C GLY A 454 -20.14 30.74 -9.97
N GLU A 455 -19.52 30.01 -10.90
CA GLU A 455 -20.19 28.96 -11.68
C GLU A 455 -20.15 27.62 -10.93
N ALA A 456 -21.21 26.83 -11.09
CA ALA A 456 -21.25 25.46 -10.60
C ALA A 456 -20.47 24.55 -11.57
N PRO A 457 -19.64 23.61 -11.09
CA PRO A 457 -18.98 22.64 -11.96
C PRO A 457 -20.03 21.85 -12.76
N GLN A 458 -19.92 21.83 -14.10
CA GLN A 458 -20.72 20.93 -14.93
C GLN A 458 -20.05 19.55 -14.95
N MET A 459 -20.82 18.50 -14.71
CA MET A 459 -20.39 17.13 -14.98
C MET A 459 -21.13 16.59 -16.21
N GLU A 460 -20.44 15.74 -16.96
CA GLU A 460 -21.10 14.84 -17.90
C GLU A 460 -22.01 13.88 -17.12
N ASN A 461 -23.23 13.64 -17.62
CA ASN A 461 -24.14 12.68 -17.01
C ASN A 461 -23.48 11.29 -17.06
N PRO A 462 -23.45 10.53 -15.96
CA PRO A 462 -22.95 9.17 -16.00
C PRO A 462 -23.81 8.33 -16.96
N ALA A 463 -23.12 7.65 -17.88
CA ALA A 463 -23.75 6.78 -18.88
C ALA A 463 -24.43 5.56 -18.21
N ASP A 464 -25.42 4.99 -18.89
CA ASP A 464 -26.07 3.74 -18.50
C ASP A 464 -25.03 2.60 -18.38
N GLY A 465 -24.75 2.14 -17.15
CA GLY A 465 -23.79 1.07 -16.88
C GLY A 465 -23.13 1.04 -15.50
N GLU A 466 -23.32 2.05 -14.64
CA GLU A 466 -22.77 2.04 -13.28
C GLU A 466 -23.45 0.96 -12.40
N ALA A 467 -22.63 0.21 -11.64
CA ALA A 467 -23.08 -0.80 -10.69
C ALA A 467 -24.08 -0.21 -9.67
N ASP A 468 -25.09 -0.99 -9.26
CA ASP A 468 -26.07 -0.55 -8.25
C ASP A 468 -25.30 -0.12 -6.99
N ILE A 469 -25.42 1.15 -6.59
CA ILE A 469 -24.77 1.70 -5.39
C ILE A 469 -25.03 0.85 -4.15
N THR A 470 -26.16 0.14 -4.12
CA THR A 470 -26.53 -0.79 -3.05
C THR A 470 -25.64 -2.04 -3.03
N GLU A 471 -25.30 -2.57 -4.20
CA GLU A 471 -24.43 -3.74 -4.38
C GLU A 471 -23.00 -3.40 -3.96
N VAL A 472 -22.45 -2.29 -4.48
CA VAL A 472 -21.11 -1.81 -4.13
C VAL A 472 -20.99 -1.51 -2.64
N LEU A 473 -21.99 -0.86 -2.04
CA LEU A 473 -21.99 -0.62 -0.60
C LEU A 473 -22.10 -1.91 0.22
N GLY A 474 -22.76 -2.95 -0.32
CA GLY A 474 -22.83 -4.27 0.28
C GLY A 474 -21.46 -4.95 0.34
N GLU A 475 -20.72 -4.94 -0.77
CA GLU A 475 -19.36 -5.48 -0.85
C GLU A 475 -18.40 -4.75 0.10
N LEU A 476 -18.37 -3.42 0.05
CA LEU A 476 -17.55 -2.60 0.94
C LEU A 476 -17.89 -2.82 2.42
N PHE A 477 -19.16 -3.06 2.74
CA PHE A 477 -19.58 -3.38 4.10
C PHE A 477 -19.05 -4.75 4.54
N GLN A 478 -19.13 -5.75 3.65
CA GLN A 478 -18.62 -7.10 3.93
C GLN A 478 -17.10 -7.09 4.15
N GLU A 479 -16.35 -6.38 3.31
CA GLU A 479 -14.90 -6.19 3.49
C GLU A 479 -14.58 -5.48 4.80
N CYS A 480 -15.35 -4.43 5.14
CA CYS A 480 -15.21 -3.73 6.40
C CYS A 480 -15.44 -4.67 7.60
N ALA A 481 -16.50 -5.50 7.55
CA ALA A 481 -16.79 -6.47 8.61
C ALA A 481 -15.70 -7.54 8.74
N GLN A 482 -15.15 -8.03 7.63
CA GLN A 482 -13.99 -8.94 7.63
C GLN A 482 -12.76 -8.28 8.26
N ASN A 483 -12.47 -7.02 7.91
CA ASN A 483 -11.37 -6.27 8.49
C ASN A 483 -11.55 -6.05 10.00
N LEU A 484 -12.77 -5.74 10.47
CA LEU A 484 -13.07 -5.61 11.90
C LEU A 484 -12.81 -6.91 12.66
N SER A 485 -13.24 -8.05 12.10
CA SER A 485 -12.97 -9.38 12.66
C SER A 485 -11.47 -9.69 12.70
N PHE A 486 -10.75 -9.36 11.62
CA PHE A 486 -9.29 -9.49 11.56
C PHE A 486 -8.60 -8.65 12.64
N ILE A 487 -8.95 -7.36 12.76
CA ILE A 487 -8.39 -6.46 13.77
C ILE A 487 -8.65 -7.01 15.19
N PHE A 488 -9.88 -7.47 15.47
CA PHE A 488 -10.21 -8.07 16.77
C PHE A 488 -9.32 -9.28 17.07
N ALA A 489 -9.07 -10.15 16.08
CA ALA A 489 -8.16 -11.28 16.24
C ALA A 489 -6.70 -10.85 16.53
N GLN A 490 -6.24 -9.76 15.89
CA GLN A 490 -4.89 -9.21 16.09
C GLN A 490 -4.71 -8.45 17.41
N CYS A 491 -5.81 -8.14 18.11
CA CYS A 491 -5.83 -7.36 19.35
C CYS A 491 -6.35 -8.16 20.56
N LYS A 492 -6.28 -9.49 20.53
CA LYS A 492 -6.72 -10.33 21.66
C LYS A 492 -5.95 -10.04 22.95
N ASP A 493 -4.64 -9.77 22.82
CA ASP A 493 -3.74 -9.56 23.96
C ASP A 493 -3.51 -8.07 24.31
N ALA A 494 -4.23 -7.16 23.64
CA ALA A 494 -4.03 -5.71 23.71
C ALA A 494 -5.01 -4.97 24.63
#